data_AF-A0A847BTP2-F1
#
_entry.id   AF-A0A847BTP2-F1
#
_cell.length_a   1.000
_cell.length_b   1.000
_cell.length_c   1.000
_cell.angle_alpha   90.00
_cell.angle_beta   90.00
_cell.angle_gamma   90.00
#
_symmetry.space_group_name_H-M   'P 1'
#
loop_
_entity.id
_entity.type
_entity.pdbx_description
1 polymer ?
#
loop_
_entity_poly.entity_id
_entity_poly.type
_entity_poly.pdbx_seq_one_letter_code
_entity_poly.pdbx_strand_id
1 'polypeptide(L)'
;MKPDKFYHDAQTVAKFIQIYCQDKHDTEKTTLPYKLCYQGKEFMPMHIKLCDICHKTLSYSLARLEACPHEEKPSCRKCPAPCYEKTEWKLLAKIMRYSGMKLGLVKIRNLFKKS
;
A
#
# COMPACT_ATOMS: atom_id res chain seq x y z
N MET A 1 6.50 10.19 -10.26
CA MET A 1 6.25 10.82 -8.93
C MET A 1 7.53 11.23 -8.27
N LYS A 2 7.52 12.17 -7.31
CA LYS A 2 8.72 12.52 -6.54
C LYS A 2 9.18 11.31 -5.70
N PRO A 3 10.49 11.01 -5.58
CA PRO A 3 10.98 9.84 -4.84
C PRO A 3 10.48 9.74 -3.40
N ASP A 4 10.39 10.85 -2.67
CA ASP A 4 9.90 10.82 -1.28
C ASP A 4 8.40 10.48 -1.21
N LYS A 5 7.62 10.90 -2.21
CA LYS A 5 6.20 10.52 -2.33
C LYS A 5 6.05 9.03 -2.62
N PHE A 6 6.89 8.47 -3.49
CA PHE A 6 6.95 7.03 -3.76
C PHE A 6 7.19 6.25 -2.46
N TYR A 7 8.21 6.64 -1.69
CA TYR A 7 8.55 5.94 -0.45
C TYR A 7 7.43 6.03 0.59
N HIS A 8 6.81 7.19 0.75
CA HIS A 8 5.67 7.36 1.66
C HIS A 8 4.45 6.51 1.24
N ASP A 9 4.17 6.43 -0.06
CA ASP A 9 3.09 5.57 -0.59
C ASP A 9 3.39 4.09 -0.35
N ALA A 10 4.64 3.66 -0.57
CA ALA A 10 5.08 2.30 -0.29
C ALA A 10 4.92 1.93 1.19
N GLN A 11 5.34 2.83 2.09
CA GLN A 11 5.16 2.67 3.54
C GLN A 11 3.68 2.57 3.93
N THR A 12 2.84 3.43 3.34
CA THR A 12 1.39 3.42 3.61
C THR A 12 0.77 2.09 3.19
N VAL A 13 1.07 1.61 1.97
CA VAL A 13 0.59 0.31 1.48
C VAL A 13 1.06 -0.82 2.38
N ALA A 14 2.36 -0.85 2.73
CA ALA A 14 2.92 -1.86 3.62
C ALA A 14 2.22 -1.88 4.98
N LYS A 15 2.02 -0.70 5.60
CA LYS A 15 1.34 -0.58 6.89
C LYS A 15 -0.11 -1.05 6.83
N PHE A 16 -0.82 -0.70 5.77
CA PHE A 16 -2.23 -1.05 5.63
C PHE A 16 -2.42 -2.55 5.38
N ILE A 17 -1.54 -3.16 4.57
CA ILE A 17 -1.51 -4.62 4.39
C ILE A 17 -1.17 -5.30 5.72
N GLN A 18 -0.22 -4.77 6.50
CA GLN A 18 0.14 -5.33 7.80
C GLN A 18 -1.02 -5.30 8.80
N ILE A 19 -1.72 -4.16 8.93
CA ILE A 19 -2.90 -4.05 9.80
C ILE A 19 -3.97 -5.08 9.40
N TYR A 20 -4.25 -5.19 8.09
CA TYR A 20 -5.24 -6.14 7.61
C TYR A 20 -4.81 -7.58 7.87
N CYS A 21 -3.55 -7.93 7.60
CA CYS A 21 -3.02 -9.27 7.82
C CYS A 21 -3.09 -9.68 9.30
N GLN A 22 -2.75 -8.75 10.21
CA GLN A 22 -2.80 -8.98 11.64
C GLN A 22 -4.23 -9.24 12.13
N ASP A 23 -5.20 -8.46 11.65
CA ASP A 23 -6.58 -8.55 12.14
C ASP A 23 -7.41 -9.66 11.45
N LYS A 24 -7.03 -10.08 10.23
CA LYS A 24 -7.87 -10.98 9.41
C LYS A 24 -7.32 -12.37 9.21
N HIS A 25 -6.03 -12.59 9.39
CA HIS A 25 -5.41 -13.89 9.15
C HIS A 25 -4.72 -14.40 10.40
N ASP A 26 -5.10 -15.60 10.84
CA ASP A 26 -4.51 -16.27 11.99
C ASP A 26 -3.38 -17.26 11.60
N THR A 27 -2.85 -17.13 10.39
CA THR A 27 -1.75 -17.96 9.91
C THR A 27 -0.40 -17.47 10.44
N GLU A 28 0.61 -18.33 10.34
CA GLU A 28 2.02 -18.00 10.61
C GLU A 28 2.46 -16.77 9.82
N LYS A 29 3.33 -15.95 10.42
CA LYS A 29 3.78 -14.68 9.84
C LYS A 29 5.29 -14.55 9.95
N THR A 30 5.93 -14.27 8.82
CA THR A 30 7.37 -14.05 8.73
C THR A 30 7.65 -12.56 8.60
N THR A 31 8.82 -12.13 9.09
CA THR A 31 9.31 -10.76 8.90
C THR A 31 10.30 -10.77 7.75
N LEU A 32 9.99 -10.05 6.68
CA LEU A 32 10.87 -9.93 5.51
C LEU A 32 11.35 -8.48 5.32
N PRO A 33 12.61 -8.27 4.89
CA PRO A 33 13.10 -6.97 4.50
C PRO A 33 12.63 -6.63 3.07
N TYR A 34 12.01 -5.46 2.92
CA TYR A 34 11.66 -4.87 1.62
C TYR A 34 12.62 -3.73 1.32
N LYS A 35 13.57 -3.98 0.42
CA LYS A 35 14.46 -2.97 -0.14
C LYS A 35 13.74 -2.26 -1.28
N LEU A 36 13.81 -0.94 -1.31
CA LEU A 36 13.18 -0.13 -2.35
C LEU A 36 14.22 0.74 -3.02
N CYS A 37 14.17 0.77 -4.35
CA CYS A 37 14.90 1.71 -5.18
C CYS A 37 13.88 2.37 -6.11
N TYR A 38 13.98 3.67 -6.30
CA TYR A 38 13.13 4.37 -7.27
C TYR A 38 13.92 5.51 -7.88
N GLN A 39 13.99 5.54 -9.21
CA GLN A 39 14.74 6.53 -9.98
C GLN A 39 16.20 6.67 -9.50
N GLY A 40 16.85 5.53 -9.19
CA GLY A 40 18.24 5.48 -8.73
C GLY A 40 18.47 5.88 -7.26
N LYS A 41 17.43 6.27 -6.52
CA LYS A 41 17.51 6.53 -5.07
C LYS A 41 17.16 5.27 -4.29
N GLU A 42 18.07 4.83 -3.43
CA GLU A 42 17.82 3.78 -2.46
C GLU A 42 17.14 4.33 -1.20
N PHE A 43 16.29 3.51 -0.58
CA PHE A 43 15.60 3.84 0.66
C PHE A 43 15.92 2.83 1.75
N MET A 44 15.73 3.25 3.00
CA MET A 44 15.87 2.38 4.17
C MET A 44 14.97 1.15 4.04
N PRO A 45 15.50 -0.07 4.27
CA PRO A 45 14.70 -1.29 4.18
C PRO A 45 13.56 -1.30 5.20
N MET A 46 12.36 -1.64 4.75
CA MET A 46 11.21 -1.82 5.64
C MET A 46 11.12 -3.29 6.05
N HIS A 47 11.09 -3.55 7.36
CA HIS A 47 10.89 -4.90 7.89
C HIS A 47 9.41 -5.11 8.19
N ILE A 48 8.73 -5.89 7.35
CA ILE A 48 7.27 -6.07 7.43
C ILE A 48 6.96 -7.52 7.81
N LYS A 49 6.20 -7.69 8.91
CA LYS A 49 5.70 -9.00 9.36
C LYS A 49 4.32 -9.30 8.76
N LEU A 50 4.23 -10.31 7.89
CA LEU A 50 2.99 -10.72 7.19
C LEU A 50 2.90 -12.25 7.04
N CYS A 51 1.72 -12.76 6.71
CA CYS A 51 1.58 -14.10 6.14
C CYS A 51 1.99 -14.13 4.65
N ASP A 52 2.23 -15.32 4.10
CA ASP A 52 2.68 -15.50 2.72
C ASP A 52 1.77 -14.84 1.67
N ILE A 53 0.45 -14.92 1.85
CA ILE A 53 -0.52 -14.33 0.92
C ILE A 53 -0.40 -12.80 0.92
N CYS A 54 -0.24 -12.21 2.10
CA CYS A 54 -0.07 -10.76 2.23
C CYS A 54 1.32 -10.30 1.74
N HIS A 55 2.37 -11.13 1.87
CA HIS A 55 3.66 -10.87 1.25
C HIS A 55 3.55 -10.80 -0.27
N LYS A 56 2.84 -11.74 -0.91
CA LYS A 56 2.57 -11.69 -2.37
C LYS A 56 1.83 -10.41 -2.76
N THR A 57 0.81 -10.04 -2.00
CA THR A 57 0.03 -8.80 -2.23
C THR A 57 0.91 -7.55 -2.11
N LEU A 58 1.79 -7.49 -1.10
CA LEU A 58 2.69 -6.37 -0.89
C LEU A 58 3.73 -6.27 -2.02
N SER A 59 4.39 -7.38 -2.37
CA SER A 59 5.38 -7.41 -3.45
C SER A 59 4.78 -6.97 -4.78
N TYR A 60 3.59 -7.46 -5.13
CA TYR A 60 2.88 -7.02 -6.33
C TYR A 60 2.57 -5.52 -6.27
N SER A 61 2.05 -5.03 -5.15
CA SER A 61 1.70 -3.61 -4.98
C SER A 61 2.90 -2.68 -5.13
N LEU A 62 4.05 -3.06 -4.56
CA LEU A 62 5.29 -2.29 -4.64
C LEU A 62 5.81 -2.24 -6.07
N ALA A 63 5.82 -3.37 -6.78
CA ALA A 63 6.22 -3.42 -8.18
C ALA A 63 5.34 -2.51 -9.06
N ARG A 64 4.02 -2.47 -8.83
CA ARG A 64 3.11 -1.56 -9.57
C ARG A 64 3.29 -0.09 -9.20
N LEU A 65 3.68 0.20 -7.96
CA LEU A 65 3.96 1.55 -7.52
C LEU A 65 5.27 2.07 -8.14
N GLU A 66 6.30 1.23 -8.17
CA GLU A 66 7.61 1.52 -8.77
C GLU A 66 7.51 1.71 -10.29
N ALA A 67 6.74 0.87 -10.98
CA ALA A 67 6.53 0.98 -12.43
C ALA A 67 5.50 2.06 -12.84
N CYS A 68 4.98 2.86 -11.90
CA CYS A 68 3.92 3.82 -12.21
C CYS A 68 4.45 4.95 -13.13
N PRO A 69 3.89 5.14 -14.35
CA PRO A 69 4.40 6.11 -15.31
C PRO A 69 4.01 7.55 -14.99
N HIS A 70 3.03 7.75 -14.10
CA HIS A 70 2.53 9.07 -13.77
C HIS A 70 3.54 9.88 -12.93
N GLU A 71 3.82 11.10 -13.39
CA GLU A 71 4.54 12.08 -12.60
C GLU A 71 3.72 12.50 -11.38
N GLU A 72 2.49 12.97 -11.59
CA GLU A 72 1.52 13.14 -10.51
C GLU A 72 0.62 11.90 -10.45
N LYS A 73 0.85 11.03 -9.47
CA LYS A 73 0.13 9.77 -9.33
C LYS A 73 -1.32 10.01 -8.88
N PRO A 74 -2.34 9.70 -9.70
CA PRO A 74 -3.73 9.73 -9.24
C PRO A 74 -4.01 8.54 -8.30
N SER A 75 -5.12 8.61 -7.57
CA SER A 75 -5.62 7.42 -6.86
C SER A 75 -5.84 6.27 -7.86
N CYS A 76 -5.46 5.04 -7.51
CA CYS A 76 -5.59 3.90 -8.43
C CYS A 76 -7.03 3.70 -8.93
N ARG A 77 -8.04 4.09 -8.13
CA ARG A 77 -9.47 4.03 -8.52
C ARG A 77 -9.84 4.98 -9.67
N LYS A 78 -9.13 6.09 -9.83
CA LYS A 78 -9.37 7.12 -10.86
C LYS A 78 -8.23 7.19 -11.87
N CYS A 79 -7.40 6.15 -11.93
CA CYS A 79 -6.25 6.14 -12.82
C CYS A 79 -6.73 6.05 -14.28
N PRO A 80 -6.31 6.94 -15.18
CA PRO A 80 -6.70 6.88 -16.59
C PRO A 80 -6.04 5.68 -17.31
N ALA A 81 -4.90 5.20 -16.80
CA ALA A 81 -4.20 4.01 -17.27
C ALA A 81 -4.04 3.00 -16.12
N PRO A 82 -5.07 2.19 -15.79
CA PRO A 82 -4.99 1.24 -14.68
C PRO A 82 -3.98 0.13 -14.96
N CYS A 83 -2.94 0.04 -14.13
CA CYS A 83 -1.86 -0.96 -14.24
C CYS A 83 -2.05 -2.20 -13.35
N TYR A 84 -3.12 -2.22 -12.55
CA TYR A 84 -3.36 -3.20 -11.51
C TYR A 84 -4.39 -4.23 -12.00
N GLU A 85 -4.10 -5.52 -11.84
CA GLU A 85 -5.04 -6.58 -12.20
C GLU A 85 -6.33 -6.47 -11.38
N LYS A 86 -7.46 -6.81 -12.00
CA LYS A 86 -8.79 -6.57 -11.41
C LYS A 86 -8.99 -7.31 -10.08
N THR A 87 -8.49 -8.54 -9.97
CA THR A 87 -8.56 -9.38 -8.76
C THR A 87 -7.71 -8.80 -7.64
N GLU A 88 -6.44 -8.51 -7.95
CA GLU A 88 -5.49 -7.87 -7.04
C GLU A 88 -6.03 -6.51 -6.57
N TRP A 89 -6.60 -5.71 -7.48
CA TRP A 89 -7.13 -4.38 -7.16
C TRP A 89 -8.30 -4.47 -6.18
N LYS A 90 -9.21 -5.43 -6.37
CA LYS A 90 -10.33 -5.66 -5.44
C LYS A 90 -9.82 -6.03 -4.05
N LEU A 91 -8.81 -6.90 -3.98
CA LEU A 91 -8.16 -7.27 -2.72
C LEU A 91 -7.52 -6.06 -2.05
N LEU A 92 -6.65 -5.34 -2.75
CA LEU A 92 -5.97 -4.17 -2.21
C LEU A 92 -6.98 -3.08 -1.81
N ALA A 93 -8.02 -2.82 -2.59
CA ALA A 93 -9.06 -1.84 -2.24
C ALA A 93 -9.81 -2.23 -0.95
N LYS A 94 -10.09 -3.52 -0.74
CA LYS A 94 -10.67 -4.03 0.51
C LYS A 94 -9.73 -3.78 1.70
N ILE A 95 -8.45 -4.11 1.54
CA ILE A 95 -7.40 -3.85 2.55
C ILE A 95 -7.34 -2.36 2.87
N MET A 96 -7.24 -1.50 1.84
CA MET A 96 -7.11 -0.06 2.01
C MET A 96 -8.29 0.55 2.78
N ARG A 97 -9.50 0.14 2.43
CA ARG A 97 -10.73 0.57 3.12
C ARG A 97 -10.74 0.12 4.58
N TYR A 98 -10.45 -1.15 4.84
CA TYR A 98 -10.45 -1.71 6.19
C TYR A 98 -9.46 -1.00 7.10
N SER A 99 -8.20 -0.93 6.67
CA SER A 99 -7.11 -0.36 7.47
C SER A 99 -7.29 1.15 7.67
N GLY A 100 -7.80 1.87 6.66
CA GLY A 100 -8.15 3.29 6.80
C GLY A 100 -9.28 3.55 7.80
N MET A 101 -10.28 2.65 7.90
CA MET A 101 -11.32 2.74 8.93
C MET A 101 -10.74 2.42 10.32
N LYS A 102 -9.88 1.40 10.43
CA LYS A 102 -9.23 1.00 11.68
C LYS A 102 -8.36 2.12 12.27
N LEU A 103 -7.64 2.84 11.42
CA LEU A 103 -6.83 4.00 11.81
C LEU A 103 -7.65 5.29 12.04
N GLY A 104 -8.97 5.25 11.92
CA GLY A 104 -9.84 6.41 12.16
C GLY A 104 -9.76 7.51 11.08
N LEU A 105 -8.99 7.32 10.00
CA LEU A 105 -8.81 8.32 8.94
C LEU A 105 -10.14 8.72 8.27
N VAL A 106 -11.09 7.78 8.18
CA VAL A 106 -12.42 8.05 7.64
C VAL A 106 -13.20 9.03 8.53
N LYS A 107 -13.07 8.90 9.87
CA LYS A 107 -13.72 9.80 10.83
C LYS A 107 -13.10 11.19 10.77
N ILE A 108 -11.76 11.25 10.79
CA ILE A 108 -10.99 12.51 10.70
C ILE A 108 -11.35 13.28 9.43
N ARG A 109 -11.38 12.62 8.27
CA ARG A 109 -11.79 13.24 7.01
C ARG A 109 -13.20 13.82 7.07
N ASN A 110 -14.14 13.16 7.75
CA ASN A 110 -15.52 13.64 7.85
C ASN A 110 -15.66 14.82 8.83
N LEU A 111 -14.76 14.95 9.81
CA LEU A 111 -14.68 16.12 10.69
C LEU A 111 -14.20 17.34 9.92
N PHE A 112 -13.11 17.22 9.15
CA PHE A 112 -12.58 18.32 8.33
C PHE A 112 -13.40 18.67 7.08
N LYS A 113 -14.43 17.87 6.74
CA LYS A 113 -15.41 18.22 5.70
C LYS A 113 -16.59 19.04 6.22
N LYS A 114 -16.72 19.17 7.54
CA LYS A 114 -17.80 19.90 8.22
C LYS A 114 -17.36 21.25 8.79
N SER A 115 -16.09 21.62 8.63
CA SER A 115 -15.55 22.97 8.82
C SER A 115 -15.32 23.62 7.47
#